data_AF-A0A2N1DN78-F1
#
_entry.id   AF-A0A2N1DN78-F1
#
_cell.length_a   1.000
_cell.length_b   1.000
_cell.length_c   1.000
_cell.angle_alpha   90.00
_cell.angle_beta   90.00
_cell.angle_gamma   90.00
#
_symmetry.space_group_name_H-M   'P 1'
#
loop_
_entity.id
_entity.type
_entity.pdbx_description
1 polymer ?
#
loop_
_entity_poly.entity_id
_entity_poly.type
_entity_poly.pdbx_seq_one_letter_code
_entity_poly.pdbx_strand_id
1 'polypeptide(L)'
;MSKRHNLEINRSQDKRYAGCELNQAISVCLLVLCLPIILVNTLLALIQNKSVLQPVQQKDCLKRVVEYYHFSSGVMKNIAVLEAVFSKRISLCGMPMNIELTRKNRAVLSCYSYIPAGLFDAITIHESSGLHTVNKVVLLKNQFEGTRTSYLKLLVRGVLSQLIFHGQNLHLKCPTVFYLFGLKIHNDSMADAINWVMTKPLEMTIKQGCKVGFFINVNSVNLAHKNPQFKAHLSQADHCFSDGLGMRIAARKIGVQLKDNVNGTDMLPYLCKAAVAKGLSIYLLGGKPSIAKATAQNLCQQYPGLRIAGSEHGYFEVNSSLKVIEKINESQADILLVAMGSPSQEKWLIQHADLIKCRTALAVGGLFDFYSGRISRAPLWLRELGMEWIWRLIQEPKAKFTRYIIGNPLFLFRTFILNQAS
;
A
#
# COMPACT_ATOMS: atom_id res chain seq x y z
N MET A 1 37.93 -16.72 -24.22
CA MET A 1 36.59 -16.15 -23.96
C MET A 1 35.42 -17.16 -24.03
N SER A 2 35.55 -18.32 -24.69
CA SER A 2 34.44 -19.30 -24.81
C SER A 2 34.14 -20.14 -23.54
N LYS A 3 35.14 -20.46 -22.69
CA LYS A 3 34.91 -21.27 -21.47
C LYS A 3 34.18 -20.55 -20.32
N ARG A 4 34.34 -19.22 -20.17
CA ARG A 4 33.65 -18.45 -19.11
C ARG A 4 32.15 -18.27 -19.39
N HIS A 5 31.75 -18.18 -20.67
CA HIS A 5 30.35 -18.04 -21.06
C HIS A 5 29.57 -19.36 -20.85
N ASN A 6 30.17 -20.51 -21.13
CA ASN A 6 29.56 -21.81 -20.85
C ASN A 6 29.46 -22.14 -19.34
N LEU A 7 30.35 -21.58 -18.51
CA LEU A 7 30.30 -21.74 -17.05
C LEU A 7 29.19 -20.90 -16.37
N GLU A 8 28.83 -19.75 -16.93
CA GLU A 8 27.68 -18.94 -16.46
C GLU A 8 26.34 -19.53 -16.90
N ILE A 9 26.26 -20.10 -18.11
CA ILE A 9 25.06 -20.77 -18.61
C ILE A 9 24.77 -22.04 -17.80
N ASN A 10 25.78 -22.85 -17.46
CA ASN A 10 25.61 -24.05 -16.63
C ASN A 10 25.25 -23.76 -15.17
N ARG A 11 25.65 -22.63 -14.57
CA ARG A 11 25.23 -22.24 -13.21
C ARG A 11 23.76 -21.83 -13.12
N SER A 12 23.11 -21.53 -14.24
CA SER A 12 21.70 -21.11 -14.28
C SER A 12 20.70 -22.28 -14.25
N GLN A 13 21.12 -23.48 -14.67
CA GLN A 13 20.24 -24.66 -14.78
C GLN A 13 19.99 -25.39 -13.45
N ASP A 14 20.82 -25.15 -12.42
CA ASP A 14 20.70 -25.79 -11.10
C ASP A 14 19.93 -24.98 -10.05
N LYS A 15 19.42 -23.78 -10.39
CA LYS A 15 18.63 -22.98 -9.44
C LYS A 15 17.19 -23.50 -9.36
N ARG A 16 16.97 -24.58 -8.61
CA ARG A 16 15.63 -24.99 -8.18
C ARG A 16 15.00 -23.90 -7.31
N TYR A 17 13.74 -23.58 -7.59
CA TYR A 17 12.95 -22.68 -6.74
C TYR A 17 12.69 -23.34 -5.39
N ALA A 18 13.45 -22.93 -4.37
CA ALA A 18 13.46 -23.56 -3.06
C ALA A 18 12.10 -23.42 -2.34
N GLY A 19 11.59 -24.54 -1.83
CA GLY A 19 10.30 -24.63 -1.15
C GLY A 19 9.19 -25.23 -2.03
N CYS A 20 9.36 -25.26 -3.35
CA CYS A 20 8.41 -25.89 -4.27
C CYS A 20 8.25 -27.40 -4.00
N GLU A 21 9.29 -28.06 -3.48
CA GLU A 21 9.26 -29.45 -3.03
C GLU A 21 8.27 -29.72 -1.90
N LEU A 22 7.86 -28.69 -1.14
CA LEU A 22 6.88 -28.81 -0.05
C LEU A 22 5.44 -28.85 -0.57
N ASN A 23 5.20 -28.47 -1.84
CA ASN A 23 3.86 -28.30 -2.39
C ASN A 23 3.00 -29.55 -2.26
N GLN A 24 3.50 -30.70 -2.67
CA GLN A 24 2.73 -31.94 -2.67
C GLN A 24 2.39 -32.38 -1.25
N ALA A 25 3.34 -32.30 -0.32
CA ALA A 25 3.11 -32.65 1.08
C ALA A 25 2.05 -31.74 1.71
N ILE A 26 2.17 -30.42 1.53
CA ILE A 26 1.20 -29.45 2.06
C ILE A 26 -0.18 -29.65 1.40
N SER A 27 -0.24 -29.85 0.08
CA SER A 27 -1.52 -30.05 -0.62
C SER A 27 -2.22 -31.33 -0.16
N VAL A 28 -1.49 -32.43 0.06
CA VAL A 28 -2.07 -33.68 0.59
C VAL A 28 -2.63 -33.44 1.98
N CYS A 29 -1.87 -32.82 2.88
CA CYS A 29 -2.35 -32.51 4.23
C CYS A 29 -3.63 -31.66 4.20
N LEU A 30 -3.68 -30.64 3.33
CA LEU A 30 -4.86 -29.79 3.19
C LEU A 30 -6.06 -30.52 2.56
N LEU A 31 -5.83 -31.39 1.56
CA LEU A 31 -6.88 -32.23 0.96
C LEU A 31 -7.48 -33.20 1.98
N VAL A 32 -6.64 -33.82 2.82
CA VAL A 32 -7.09 -34.70 3.91
C VAL A 32 -7.87 -33.91 4.97
N LEU A 33 -7.33 -32.78 5.41
CA LEU A 33 -7.98 -31.91 6.41
C LEU A 33 -9.36 -31.45 5.93
N CYS A 34 -9.52 -31.20 4.64
CA CYS A 34 -10.74 -30.71 4.06
C CYS A 34 -11.59 -31.79 3.37
N LEU A 35 -11.31 -33.06 3.63
CA LEU A 35 -12.10 -34.18 3.12
C LEU A 35 -13.61 -34.04 3.43
N PRO A 36 -14.05 -33.60 4.63
CA PRO A 36 -15.47 -33.38 4.89
C PRO A 36 -16.12 -32.37 3.94
N ILE A 37 -15.41 -31.28 3.64
CA ILE A 37 -15.88 -30.22 2.72
C ILE A 37 -15.96 -30.75 1.30
N ILE A 38 -14.95 -31.52 0.87
CA ILE A 38 -14.90 -32.15 -0.45
C ILE A 38 -16.09 -33.11 -0.64
N LEU A 39 -16.37 -33.94 0.37
CA LEU A 39 -17.51 -34.87 0.34
C LEU A 39 -18.85 -34.13 0.25
N VAL A 40 -19.04 -33.08 1.07
CA VAL A 40 -20.25 -32.24 1.04
C VAL A 40 -20.43 -31.58 -0.32
N ASN A 41 -19.39 -30.96 -0.88
CA ASN A 41 -19.46 -30.31 -2.18
C ASN A 41 -19.79 -31.30 -3.31
N THR A 42 -19.19 -32.50 -3.25
CA THR A 42 -19.44 -33.59 -4.19
C THR A 42 -20.89 -34.06 -4.13
N LEU A 43 -21.40 -34.36 -2.94
CA LEU A 43 -22.79 -34.78 -2.73
C LEU A 43 -23.77 -33.70 -3.21
N LEU A 44 -23.52 -32.42 -2.89
CA LEU A 44 -24.35 -31.31 -3.35
C LEU A 44 -24.35 -31.16 -4.87
N ALA A 45 -23.21 -31.36 -5.54
CA ALA A 45 -23.15 -31.33 -6.99
C ALA A 45 -23.98 -32.46 -7.61
N LEU A 46 -23.89 -33.67 -7.07
CA LEU A 46 -24.66 -34.84 -7.51
C LEU A 46 -26.18 -34.64 -7.29
N ILE A 47 -26.59 -34.17 -6.11
CA ILE A 47 -28.00 -33.86 -5.81
C ILE A 47 -28.57 -32.82 -6.77
N GLN A 48 -27.75 -31.83 -7.15
CA GLN A 48 -28.14 -30.78 -8.09
C GLN A 48 -28.01 -31.18 -9.56
N ASN A 49 -27.64 -32.43 -9.85
CA ASN A 49 -27.38 -32.95 -11.19
C ASN A 49 -26.38 -32.07 -11.99
N LYS A 50 -25.31 -31.63 -11.33
CA LYS A 50 -24.22 -30.84 -11.91
C LYS A 50 -22.93 -31.67 -11.95
N SER A 51 -22.01 -31.32 -12.85
CA SER A 51 -20.65 -31.87 -12.79
C SER A 51 -20.01 -31.55 -11.43
N VAL A 52 -19.32 -32.51 -10.81
CA VAL A 52 -18.69 -32.28 -9.49
C VAL A 52 -17.65 -31.16 -9.57
N LEU A 53 -16.81 -31.24 -10.61
CA LEU A 53 -15.75 -30.28 -10.89
C LEU A 53 -16.09 -29.49 -12.15
N GLN A 54 -15.67 -28.24 -12.15
CA GLN A 54 -15.70 -27.35 -13.31
C GLN A 54 -14.25 -26.95 -13.63
N PRO A 55 -13.80 -27.12 -14.89
CA PRO A 55 -12.47 -26.71 -15.30
C PRO A 55 -12.36 -25.19 -15.35
N VAL A 56 -11.24 -24.66 -14.89
CA VAL A 56 -10.83 -23.27 -15.04
C VAL A 56 -9.56 -23.26 -15.87
N GLN A 57 -9.59 -22.46 -16.94
CA GLN A 57 -8.39 -22.14 -17.70
C GLN A 57 -8.01 -20.69 -17.42
N GLN A 58 -6.76 -20.49 -16.99
CA GLN A 58 -6.22 -19.16 -16.76
C GLN A 58 -4.83 -19.05 -17.37
N LYS A 59 -4.44 -17.84 -17.77
CA LYS A 59 -3.07 -17.56 -18.22
C LYS A 59 -2.27 -16.93 -17.10
N ASP A 60 -1.03 -17.35 -16.94
CA ASP A 60 -0.12 -16.67 -16.03
C ASP A 60 0.50 -15.41 -16.65
N CYS A 61 1.34 -14.71 -15.87
CA CYS A 61 2.02 -13.48 -16.31
C CYS A 61 2.96 -13.69 -17.52
N LEU A 62 3.38 -14.94 -17.78
CA LEU A 62 4.18 -15.34 -18.95
C LEU A 62 3.31 -15.78 -20.14
N LYS A 63 1.98 -15.73 -20.02
CA LYS A 63 0.98 -16.19 -20.98
C LYS A 63 0.91 -17.72 -21.14
N ARG A 64 1.40 -18.50 -20.18
CA ARG A 64 1.25 -19.97 -20.17
C ARG A 64 -0.16 -20.31 -19.69
N VAL A 65 -0.82 -21.24 -20.36
CA VAL A 65 -2.15 -21.72 -19.95
C VAL A 65 -1.98 -22.67 -18.78
N VAL A 66 -2.81 -22.47 -17.77
CA VAL A 66 -2.86 -23.23 -16.52
C VAL A 66 -4.29 -23.72 -16.35
N GLU A 67 -4.43 -25.02 -16.16
CA GLU A 67 -5.72 -25.67 -15.98
C GLU A 67 -5.84 -26.25 -14.57
N TYR A 68 -6.96 -25.94 -13.92
CA TYR A 68 -7.30 -26.46 -12.60
C TYR A 68 -8.82 -26.54 -12.43
N TYR A 69 -9.26 -27.05 -11.28
CA TYR A 69 -10.68 -27.27 -11.03
C TYR A 69 -11.19 -26.47 -9.83
N HIS A 70 -12.47 -26.16 -9.86
CA HIS A 70 -13.26 -25.77 -8.69
C HIS A 70 -14.49 -26.68 -8.58
N PHE A 71 -15.05 -26.83 -7.39
CA PHE A 71 -16.35 -27.47 -7.23
C PHE A 71 -17.45 -26.61 -7.87
N SER A 72 -18.38 -27.23 -8.58
CA SER A 72 -19.54 -26.54 -9.14
C SER A 72 -20.50 -26.03 -8.04
N SER A 73 -20.56 -26.75 -6.93
CA SER A 73 -21.52 -26.57 -5.83
C SER A 73 -20.87 -26.62 -4.45
N GLY A 74 -21.60 -26.09 -3.46
CA GLY A 74 -21.18 -26.09 -2.06
C GLY A 74 -20.28 -24.91 -1.64
N VAL A 75 -19.51 -25.10 -0.57
CA VAL A 75 -18.71 -24.08 0.12
C VAL A 75 -17.23 -24.26 -0.18
N MET A 76 -16.44 -23.18 -0.10
CA MET A 76 -14.98 -23.23 -0.39
C MET A 76 -14.66 -23.95 -1.71
N LYS A 77 -15.44 -23.65 -2.77
CA LYS A 77 -15.37 -24.32 -4.07
C LYS A 77 -13.96 -24.40 -4.68
N ASN A 78 -13.12 -23.40 -4.40
CA ASN A 78 -11.76 -23.32 -4.89
C ASN A 78 -10.81 -24.37 -4.30
N ILE A 79 -11.25 -25.14 -3.29
CA ILE A 79 -10.37 -26.14 -2.66
C ILE A 79 -9.93 -27.26 -3.62
N ALA A 80 -10.69 -27.51 -4.69
CA ALA A 80 -10.29 -28.44 -5.73
C ALA A 80 -8.99 -28.03 -6.46
N VAL A 81 -8.56 -26.76 -6.35
CA VAL A 81 -7.27 -26.31 -6.90
C VAL A 81 -6.08 -27.02 -6.26
N LEU A 82 -6.23 -27.54 -5.03
CA LEU A 82 -5.17 -28.29 -4.34
C LEU A 82 -4.81 -29.58 -5.08
N GLU A 83 -5.70 -30.15 -5.88
CA GLU A 83 -5.36 -31.27 -6.77
C GLU A 83 -4.34 -30.82 -7.84
N ALA A 84 -4.50 -29.64 -8.43
CA ALA A 84 -3.53 -29.13 -9.39
C ALA A 84 -2.16 -28.85 -8.75
N VAL A 85 -2.13 -28.51 -7.46
CA VAL A 85 -0.90 -28.40 -6.67
C VAL A 85 -0.26 -29.77 -6.44
N PHE A 86 -1.04 -30.76 -6.03
CA PHE A 86 -0.59 -32.12 -5.84
C PHE A 86 -0.02 -32.73 -7.14
N SER A 87 -0.71 -32.51 -8.26
CA SER A 87 -0.33 -32.93 -9.61
C SER A 87 0.79 -32.09 -10.24
N LYS A 88 1.40 -31.15 -9.50
CA LYS A 88 2.50 -30.27 -9.94
C LYS A 88 2.18 -29.35 -11.13
N ARG A 89 0.91 -29.18 -11.49
CA ARG A 89 0.48 -28.21 -12.52
C ARG A 89 0.53 -26.77 -11.99
N ILE A 90 0.27 -26.62 -10.70
CA ILE A 90 0.32 -25.36 -9.95
C ILE A 90 1.24 -25.53 -8.74
N SER A 91 1.78 -24.42 -8.25
CA SER A 91 2.53 -24.33 -7.00
C SER A 91 1.77 -23.51 -5.98
N LEU A 92 2.03 -23.71 -4.68
CA LEU A 92 1.42 -22.86 -3.64
C LEU A 92 1.89 -21.41 -3.78
N CYS A 93 3.19 -21.19 -3.96
CA CYS A 93 3.73 -19.91 -4.37
C CYS A 93 4.43 -20.03 -5.72
N GLY A 94 4.25 -19.08 -6.63
CA GLY A 94 4.75 -19.25 -8.00
C GLY A 94 4.54 -18.02 -8.87
N MET A 95 4.45 -18.25 -10.19
CA MET A 95 4.19 -17.18 -11.15
C MET A 95 2.76 -16.63 -10.99
N PRO A 96 2.57 -15.30 -10.98
CA PRO A 96 1.25 -14.67 -10.85
C PRO A 96 0.29 -15.10 -11.96
N MET A 97 -0.96 -15.39 -11.59
CA MET A 97 -2.03 -15.71 -12.55
C MET A 97 -2.88 -14.49 -12.93
N ASN A 98 -2.97 -13.47 -12.07
CA ASN A 98 -3.86 -12.33 -12.24
C ASN A 98 -3.14 -11.02 -12.67
N ILE A 99 -1.87 -11.11 -13.06
CA ILE A 99 -1.03 -9.93 -13.35
C ILE A 99 -0.57 -9.94 -14.80
N GLU A 100 -0.89 -8.87 -15.52
CA GLU A 100 -0.31 -8.63 -16.84
C GLU A 100 1.02 -7.86 -16.73
N LEU A 101 2.03 -8.34 -17.46
CA LEU A 101 3.36 -7.74 -17.53
C LEU A 101 3.62 -7.18 -18.93
N THR A 102 4.36 -6.06 -18.98
CA THR A 102 4.88 -5.50 -20.24
C THR A 102 5.80 -6.50 -20.95
N ARG A 103 5.93 -6.37 -22.28
CA ARG A 103 6.80 -7.25 -23.09
C ARG A 103 8.24 -7.30 -22.56
N LYS A 104 8.78 -6.14 -22.14
CA LYS A 104 10.12 -6.01 -21.55
C LYS A 104 10.22 -6.81 -20.24
N ASN A 105 9.26 -6.66 -19.33
CA ASN A 105 9.28 -7.37 -18.05
C ASN A 105 9.13 -8.88 -18.23
N ARG A 106 8.29 -9.33 -19.18
CA ARG A 106 8.14 -10.74 -19.52
C ARG A 106 9.44 -11.33 -20.05
N ALA A 107 10.16 -10.61 -20.92
CA ALA A 107 11.44 -11.04 -21.45
C ALA A 107 12.50 -11.23 -20.37
N VAL A 108 12.49 -10.40 -19.32
CA VAL A 108 13.43 -10.55 -18.18
C VAL A 108 13.08 -11.78 -17.31
N LEU A 109 11.81 -12.17 -17.23
CA LEU A 109 11.36 -13.29 -16.42
C LEU A 109 11.35 -14.63 -17.17
N SER A 110 11.65 -14.64 -18.46
CA SER A 110 11.66 -15.88 -19.27
C SER A 110 12.67 -16.91 -18.77
N CYS A 111 13.75 -16.49 -18.12
CA CYS A 111 14.72 -17.39 -17.49
C CYS A 111 14.14 -18.18 -16.29
N TYR A 112 13.00 -17.75 -15.75
CA TYR A 112 12.26 -18.45 -14.69
C TYR A 112 11.05 -19.24 -15.24
N SER A 113 11.00 -19.52 -16.55
CA SER A 113 9.89 -20.24 -17.21
C SER A 113 9.69 -21.68 -16.72
N TYR A 114 10.63 -22.23 -15.97
CA TYR A 114 10.50 -23.54 -15.30
C TYR A 114 9.65 -23.48 -14.03
N ILE A 115 9.42 -22.29 -13.46
CA ILE A 115 8.61 -22.12 -12.25
C ILE A 115 7.13 -22.15 -12.64
N PRO A 116 6.30 -23.04 -12.08
CA PRO A 116 4.87 -23.12 -12.39
C PRO A 116 4.10 -21.89 -11.89
N ALA A 117 2.85 -21.75 -12.32
CA ALA A 117 1.94 -20.77 -11.76
C ALA A 117 1.70 -20.99 -10.26
N GLY A 118 1.49 -19.92 -9.52
CA GLY A 118 1.31 -19.93 -8.07
C GLY A 118 -0.11 -19.58 -7.65
N LEU A 119 -0.64 -20.24 -6.61
CA LEU A 119 -1.82 -19.74 -5.90
C LEU A 119 -1.55 -18.38 -5.25
N PHE A 120 -0.33 -18.20 -4.77
CA PHE A 120 0.17 -16.97 -4.18
C PHE A 120 1.43 -16.49 -4.91
N ASP A 121 1.62 -15.17 -4.96
CA ASP A 121 2.82 -14.56 -5.50
C ASP A 121 3.10 -13.23 -4.79
N ALA A 122 4.36 -12.79 -4.83
CA ALA A 122 4.80 -11.58 -4.14
C ALA A 122 4.13 -10.30 -4.68
N ILE A 123 3.77 -10.24 -5.97
CA ILE A 123 3.12 -9.05 -6.56
C ILE A 123 1.69 -8.96 -6.06
N THR A 124 0.90 -10.03 -6.20
CA THR A 124 -0.51 -10.05 -5.79
C THR A 124 -0.66 -9.75 -4.30
N ILE A 125 0.19 -10.35 -3.45
CA ILE A 125 0.19 -10.06 -2.01
C ILE A 125 0.50 -8.58 -1.76
N HIS A 126 1.51 -8.05 -2.44
CA HIS A 126 1.92 -6.65 -2.30
C HIS A 126 0.81 -5.68 -2.75
N GLU A 127 0.21 -5.91 -3.92
CA GLU A 127 -0.86 -5.05 -4.47
C GLU A 127 -2.17 -5.19 -3.67
N SER A 128 -2.49 -6.36 -3.12
CA SER A 128 -3.68 -6.57 -2.27
C SER A 128 -3.71 -5.65 -1.05
N SER A 129 -2.53 -5.35 -0.51
CA SER A 129 -2.33 -4.44 0.63
C SER A 129 -2.41 -2.96 0.25
N GLY A 130 -2.50 -2.64 -1.05
CA GLY A 130 -2.46 -1.28 -1.58
C GLY A 130 -1.05 -0.69 -1.64
N LEU A 131 0.00 -1.49 -1.60
CA LEU A 131 1.35 -0.99 -1.83
C LEU A 131 1.66 -1.00 -3.34
N HIS A 132 2.01 0.15 -3.90
CA HIS A 132 2.46 0.25 -5.28
C HIS A 132 3.98 0.07 -5.37
N THR A 133 4.43 -0.91 -6.17
CA THR A 133 5.85 -1.13 -6.46
C THR A 133 6.26 -0.55 -7.79
N VAL A 134 7.40 0.14 -7.80
CA VAL A 134 8.05 0.65 -9.03
C VAL A 134 8.51 -0.48 -9.95
N ASN A 135 8.82 -1.68 -9.41
CA ASN A 135 9.39 -2.77 -10.21
C ASN A 135 8.90 -4.16 -9.80
N LYS A 136 7.83 -4.62 -10.46
CA LYS A 136 7.25 -5.97 -10.30
C LYS A 136 8.27 -7.11 -10.54
N VAL A 137 9.24 -6.90 -11.43
CA VAL A 137 10.27 -7.92 -11.76
C VAL A 137 11.19 -8.17 -10.58
N VAL A 138 11.56 -7.12 -9.83
CA VAL A 138 12.44 -7.26 -8.66
C VAL A 138 11.77 -8.08 -7.56
N LEU A 139 10.46 -7.87 -7.32
CA LEU A 139 9.72 -8.67 -6.34
C LEU A 139 9.71 -10.16 -6.70
N LEU A 140 9.45 -10.49 -7.96
CA LEU A 140 9.45 -11.87 -8.42
C LEU A 140 10.85 -12.50 -8.39
N LYS A 141 11.90 -11.76 -8.78
CA LYS A 141 13.28 -12.25 -8.64
C LYS A 141 13.62 -12.58 -7.19
N ASN A 142 13.30 -11.68 -6.26
CA ASN A 142 13.52 -11.92 -4.82
C ASN A 142 12.72 -13.11 -4.30
N GLN A 143 11.51 -13.35 -4.83
CA GLN A 143 10.74 -14.55 -4.54
C GLN A 143 11.47 -15.80 -5.04
N PHE A 144 11.86 -15.83 -6.32
CA PHE A 144 12.43 -17.03 -6.96
C PHE A 144 13.84 -17.37 -6.49
N GLU A 145 14.63 -16.37 -6.11
CA GLU A 145 15.98 -16.52 -5.57
C GLU A 145 16.00 -16.71 -4.05
N GLY A 146 14.81 -16.76 -3.42
CA GLY A 146 14.65 -16.94 -1.98
C GLY A 146 14.93 -18.36 -1.49
N THR A 147 14.97 -18.51 -0.15
CA THR A 147 15.14 -19.81 0.52
C THR A 147 13.79 -20.49 0.80
N ARG A 148 13.82 -21.74 1.26
CA ARG A 148 12.64 -22.45 1.79
C ARG A 148 11.88 -21.64 2.85
N THR A 149 12.60 -20.94 3.71
CA THR A 149 12.00 -20.07 4.73
C THR A 149 11.29 -18.87 4.11
N SER A 150 11.87 -18.26 3.08
CA SER A 150 11.21 -17.18 2.33
C SER A 150 9.94 -17.66 1.63
N TYR A 151 9.96 -18.89 1.10
CA TYR A 151 8.79 -19.54 0.49
C TYR A 151 7.65 -19.73 1.51
N LEU A 152 7.93 -20.33 2.66
CA LEU A 152 6.94 -20.53 3.73
C LEU A 152 6.39 -19.19 4.26
N LYS A 153 7.25 -18.18 4.41
CA LYS A 153 6.82 -16.82 4.78
C LYS A 153 5.87 -16.23 3.73
N LEU A 154 6.16 -16.42 2.44
CA LEU A 154 5.29 -15.96 1.36
C LEU A 154 3.94 -16.68 1.37
N LEU A 155 3.93 -18.00 1.61
CA LEU A 155 2.71 -18.79 1.73
C LEU A 155 1.83 -18.29 2.89
N VAL A 156 2.41 -18.13 4.09
CA VAL A 156 1.70 -17.60 5.26
C VAL A 156 1.17 -16.19 4.98
N ARG A 157 1.98 -15.33 4.38
CA ARG A 157 1.53 -13.99 3.96
C ARG A 157 0.38 -14.05 2.95
N GLY A 158 0.42 -14.99 2.00
CA GLY A 158 -0.63 -15.23 1.03
C GLY A 158 -1.95 -15.60 1.68
N VAL A 159 -1.92 -16.58 2.59
CA VAL A 159 -3.11 -17.00 3.34
C VAL A 159 -3.66 -15.86 4.20
N LEU A 160 -2.81 -15.16 4.96
CA LEU A 160 -3.24 -14.01 5.78
C LEU A 160 -3.80 -12.88 4.91
N SER A 161 -3.14 -12.55 3.80
CA SER A 161 -3.63 -11.57 2.83
C SER A 161 -5.00 -11.99 2.29
N GLN A 162 -5.20 -13.27 1.97
CA GLN A 162 -6.50 -13.76 1.54
C GLN A 162 -7.56 -13.60 2.65
N LEU A 163 -7.26 -13.94 3.89
CA LEU A 163 -8.22 -13.76 5.00
C LEU A 163 -8.56 -12.29 5.28
N ILE A 164 -7.59 -11.39 5.17
CA ILE A 164 -7.75 -9.96 5.47
C ILE A 164 -8.40 -9.21 4.31
N PHE A 165 -7.98 -9.50 3.08
CA PHE A 165 -8.31 -8.72 1.89
C PHE A 165 -9.26 -9.44 0.93
N HIS A 166 -9.37 -10.76 0.98
CA HIS A 166 -10.21 -11.57 0.11
C HIS A 166 -11.49 -11.98 0.84
N GLY A 167 -12.44 -11.06 0.82
CA GLY A 167 -13.77 -11.24 1.39
C GLY A 167 -14.73 -10.24 0.76
N GLN A 168 -15.72 -10.81 0.06
CA GLN A 168 -16.86 -10.18 -0.61
C GLN A 168 -16.54 -9.51 -1.95
N ASN A 169 -16.78 -10.28 -3.02
CA ASN A 169 -17.20 -9.79 -4.34
C ASN A 169 -18.53 -9.02 -4.18
N LEU A 170 -18.49 -7.88 -3.49
CA LEU A 170 -19.48 -6.84 -3.69
C LEU A 170 -19.14 -6.18 -5.03
N HIS A 171 -20.16 -5.80 -5.79
CA HIS A 171 -20.00 -4.85 -6.89
C HIS A 171 -19.59 -3.49 -6.28
N LEU A 172 -18.33 -3.39 -5.86
CA LEU A 172 -17.78 -2.18 -5.25
C LEU A 172 -17.68 -1.11 -6.33
N LYS A 173 -18.20 0.07 -6.00
CA LYS A 173 -18.05 1.24 -6.86
C LYS A 173 -16.63 1.78 -6.69
N CYS A 174 -16.05 2.29 -7.77
CA CYS A 174 -14.78 3.02 -7.73
C CYS A 174 -15.03 4.49 -8.10
N PRO A 175 -15.79 5.25 -7.27
CA PRO A 175 -16.05 6.67 -7.54
C PRO A 175 -14.76 7.46 -7.41
N THR A 176 -14.66 8.59 -8.10
CA THR A 176 -13.52 9.52 -8.00
C THR A 176 -13.46 10.23 -6.65
N VAL A 177 -14.62 10.49 -6.04
CA VAL A 177 -14.79 11.11 -4.73
C VAL A 177 -15.90 10.39 -3.98
N PHE A 178 -15.74 10.22 -2.68
CA PHE A 178 -16.78 9.67 -1.81
C PHE A 178 -16.67 10.30 -0.41
N TYR A 179 -17.66 10.03 0.44
CA TYR A 179 -17.66 10.50 1.82
C TYR A 179 -17.44 9.34 2.77
N LEU A 180 -16.66 9.58 3.83
CA LEU A 180 -16.43 8.62 4.90
C LEU A 180 -16.44 9.36 6.24
N PHE A 181 -17.32 8.97 7.17
CA PHE A 181 -17.52 9.68 8.44
C PHE A 181 -17.83 11.20 8.28
N GLY A 182 -18.49 11.55 7.17
CA GLY A 182 -18.77 12.93 6.78
C GLY A 182 -17.53 13.75 6.40
N LEU A 183 -16.42 13.10 6.03
CA LEU A 183 -15.26 13.73 5.41
C LEU A 183 -15.24 13.39 3.92
N LYS A 184 -14.99 14.39 3.06
CA LYS A 184 -14.78 14.17 1.62
C LYS A 184 -13.42 13.51 1.40
N ILE A 185 -13.41 12.37 0.71
CA ILE A 185 -12.19 11.61 0.37
C ILE A 185 -12.05 11.55 -1.15
N HIS A 186 -10.84 11.81 -1.65
CA HIS A 186 -10.50 11.68 -3.06
C HIS A 186 -9.90 10.30 -3.29
N ASN A 187 -10.51 9.54 -4.20
CA ASN A 187 -10.15 8.15 -4.47
C ASN A 187 -9.08 8.10 -5.56
N ASP A 188 -7.86 8.35 -5.13
CA ASP A 188 -6.70 8.48 -6.00
C ASP A 188 -5.86 7.21 -6.06
N SER A 189 -5.27 6.96 -7.22
CA SER A 189 -4.05 6.18 -7.29
C SER A 189 -2.85 7.01 -6.81
N MET A 190 -1.72 6.37 -6.49
CA MET A 190 -0.47 7.07 -6.21
C MET A 190 -0.07 8.01 -7.37
N ALA A 191 -0.35 7.61 -8.62
CA ALA A 191 -0.09 8.45 -9.79
C ALA A 191 -1.00 9.69 -9.82
N ASP A 192 -2.29 9.53 -9.53
CA ASP A 192 -3.25 10.64 -9.43
C ASP A 192 -2.82 11.63 -8.34
N ALA A 193 -2.41 11.13 -7.17
CA ALA A 193 -1.95 11.94 -6.05
C ALA A 193 -0.68 12.75 -6.37
N ILE A 194 0.31 12.11 -7.01
CA ILE A 194 1.52 12.81 -7.47
C ILE A 194 1.17 13.85 -8.53
N ASN A 195 0.29 13.52 -9.48
CA ASN A 195 -0.12 14.48 -10.50
C ASN A 195 -0.82 15.70 -9.87
N TRP A 196 -1.69 15.47 -8.87
CA TRP A 196 -2.35 16.54 -8.14
C TRP A 196 -1.34 17.48 -7.46
N VAL A 197 -0.32 16.94 -6.78
CA VAL A 197 0.73 17.77 -6.15
C VAL A 197 1.54 18.55 -7.18
N MET A 198 1.81 17.95 -8.33
CA MET A 198 2.67 18.54 -9.36
C MET A 198 1.97 19.59 -10.22
N THR A 199 0.63 19.60 -10.24
CA THR A 199 -0.16 20.50 -11.07
C THR A 199 -0.27 21.86 -10.40
N LYS A 200 0.03 22.95 -11.12
CA LYS A 200 -0.16 24.31 -10.59
C LYS A 200 -1.65 24.55 -10.27
N PRO A 201 -1.98 25.38 -9.27
CA PRO A 201 -3.36 25.85 -9.08
C PRO A 201 -3.89 26.43 -10.39
N LEU A 202 -5.13 26.09 -10.77
CA LEU A 202 -5.77 26.69 -11.94
C LEU A 202 -6.08 28.17 -11.62
N GLU A 203 -5.71 29.08 -12.53
CA GLU A 203 -5.93 30.53 -12.39
C GLU A 203 -7.41 30.91 -12.17
N MET A 204 -8.36 30.06 -12.58
CA MET A 204 -9.80 30.27 -12.42
C MET A 204 -10.33 29.97 -11.01
N THR A 205 -9.50 29.44 -10.10
CA THR A 205 -9.90 29.24 -8.70
C THR A 205 -9.68 30.56 -7.96
N ILE A 206 -10.75 31.18 -7.48
CA ILE A 206 -10.76 32.51 -6.82
C ILE A 206 -9.77 32.61 -5.63
N LYS A 207 -9.26 31.47 -5.12
CA LYS A 207 -8.08 31.44 -4.25
C LYS A 207 -6.79 31.39 -5.07
N GLN A 208 -6.11 32.53 -5.18
CA GLN A 208 -4.71 32.65 -5.61
C GLN A 208 -3.72 32.03 -4.59
N GLY A 209 -4.05 30.85 -4.03
CA GLY A 209 -3.45 30.31 -2.81
C GLY A 209 -2.78 28.94 -2.97
N CYS A 210 -1.99 28.58 -1.95
CA CYS A 210 -1.37 27.27 -1.80
C CYS A 210 -2.44 26.18 -1.67
N LYS A 211 -2.40 25.15 -2.53
CA LYS A 211 -3.30 23.99 -2.38
C LYS A 211 -2.89 23.15 -1.17
N VAL A 212 -3.86 22.78 -0.34
CA VAL A 212 -3.63 22.03 0.90
C VAL A 212 -4.16 20.60 0.78
N GLY A 213 -3.27 19.63 1.02
CA GLY A 213 -3.60 18.20 0.98
C GLY A 213 -3.38 17.49 2.32
N PHE A 214 -4.36 16.70 2.76
CA PHE A 214 -4.31 15.92 4.01
C PHE A 214 -4.38 14.41 3.79
N PHE A 215 -3.68 13.65 4.64
CA PHE A 215 -3.77 12.19 4.68
C PHE A 215 -4.75 11.78 5.78
N ILE A 216 -5.93 11.30 5.38
CA ILE A 216 -6.99 10.91 6.29
C ILE A 216 -6.81 9.44 6.66
N ASN A 217 -6.52 9.18 7.93
CA ASN A 217 -6.42 7.84 8.49
C ASN A 217 -7.35 7.66 9.70
N VAL A 218 -7.30 6.47 10.31
CA VAL A 218 -8.09 6.12 11.50
C VAL A 218 -7.98 7.15 12.63
N ASN A 219 -6.79 7.71 12.86
CA ASN A 219 -6.59 8.71 13.89
C ASN A 219 -7.26 10.04 13.52
N SER A 220 -7.16 10.46 12.25
CA SER A 220 -7.83 11.66 11.74
C SER A 220 -9.35 11.57 11.96
N VAL A 221 -9.96 10.42 11.64
CA VAL A 221 -11.40 10.18 11.85
C VAL A 221 -11.76 10.23 13.34
N ASN A 222 -11.00 9.56 14.20
CA ASN A 222 -11.25 9.54 15.63
C ASN A 222 -11.12 10.93 16.28
N LEU A 223 -10.15 11.73 15.83
CA LEU A 223 -9.98 13.12 16.27
C LEU A 223 -11.12 14.01 15.76
N ALA A 224 -11.51 13.87 14.48
CA ALA A 224 -12.59 14.64 13.88
C ALA A 224 -13.94 14.39 14.55
N HIS A 225 -14.17 13.15 14.99
CA HIS A 225 -15.38 12.81 15.74
C HIS A 225 -15.42 13.48 17.12
N LYS A 226 -14.26 13.63 17.79
CA LYS A 226 -14.18 14.28 19.12
C LYS A 226 -14.10 15.81 19.04
N ASN A 227 -13.68 16.35 17.89
CA ASN A 227 -13.41 17.78 17.72
C ASN A 227 -14.04 18.29 16.41
N PRO A 228 -15.23 18.92 16.48
CA PRO A 228 -15.91 19.50 15.32
C PRO A 228 -15.08 20.55 14.57
N GLN A 229 -14.27 21.34 15.29
CA GLN A 229 -13.39 22.33 14.66
C GLN A 229 -12.30 21.66 13.83
N PHE A 230 -11.72 20.56 14.32
CA PHE A 230 -10.77 19.77 13.53
C PHE A 230 -11.43 19.13 12.31
N LYS A 231 -12.67 18.61 12.44
CA LYS A 231 -13.44 18.15 11.28
C LYS A 231 -13.63 19.26 10.25
N ALA A 232 -13.95 20.48 10.70
CA ALA A 232 -14.08 21.64 9.82
C ALA A 232 -12.77 22.00 9.12
N HIS A 233 -11.61 21.90 9.79
CA HIS A 233 -10.31 22.07 9.13
C HIS A 233 -10.07 21.01 8.05
N LEU A 234 -10.35 19.73 8.34
CA LEU A 234 -10.21 18.67 7.35
C LEU A 234 -11.10 18.89 6.11
N SER A 235 -12.32 19.37 6.32
CA SER A 235 -13.26 19.66 5.22
C SER A 235 -12.86 20.88 4.37
N GLN A 236 -11.96 21.74 4.85
CA GLN A 236 -11.44 22.89 4.11
C GLN A 236 -10.24 22.56 3.22
N ALA A 237 -9.69 21.35 3.32
CA ALA A 237 -8.60 20.92 2.45
C ALA A 237 -9.06 20.84 0.99
N ASP A 238 -8.19 21.26 0.07
CA ASP A 238 -8.41 21.08 -1.36
C ASP A 238 -8.45 19.59 -1.72
N HIS A 239 -7.67 18.77 -0.99
CA HIS A 239 -7.56 17.34 -1.27
C HIS A 239 -7.33 16.50 -0.02
N CYS A 240 -7.97 15.33 0.00
CA CYS A 240 -7.96 14.39 1.12
C CYS A 240 -7.64 12.99 0.60
N PHE A 241 -6.42 12.53 0.86
CA PHE A 241 -5.93 11.22 0.49
C PHE A 241 -6.35 10.18 1.52
N SER A 242 -6.75 8.99 1.05
CA SER A 242 -7.03 7.86 1.94
C SER A 242 -5.73 7.19 2.38
N ASP A 243 -5.48 7.18 3.70
CA ASP A 243 -4.28 6.61 4.31
C ASP A 243 -4.62 5.46 5.27
N GLY A 244 -4.13 4.27 4.91
CA GLY A 244 -4.07 3.10 5.76
C GLY A 244 -5.22 2.10 5.60
N LEU A 245 -5.01 0.91 6.17
CA LEU A 245 -5.92 -0.22 6.08
C LEU A 245 -7.31 0.07 6.66
N GLY A 246 -7.39 0.81 7.78
CA GLY A 246 -8.68 1.12 8.41
C GLY A 246 -9.61 1.89 7.47
N MET A 247 -9.07 2.83 6.69
CA MET A 247 -9.85 3.58 5.70
C MET A 247 -10.34 2.68 4.56
N ARG A 248 -9.51 1.74 4.10
CA ARG A 248 -9.89 0.73 3.11
C ARG A 248 -11.02 -0.17 3.60
N ILE A 249 -10.96 -0.61 4.86
CA ILE A 249 -12.00 -1.44 5.49
C ILE A 249 -13.33 -0.65 5.55
N ALA A 250 -13.29 0.59 6.02
CA ALA A 250 -14.48 1.43 6.11
C ALA A 250 -15.07 1.81 4.74
N ALA A 251 -14.22 2.07 3.73
CA ALA A 251 -14.68 2.30 2.36
C ALA A 251 -15.39 1.06 1.78
N ARG A 252 -14.85 -0.15 1.99
CA ARG A 252 -15.49 -1.39 1.55
C ARG A 252 -16.85 -1.61 2.24
N LYS A 253 -16.98 -1.25 3.52
CA LYS A 253 -18.26 -1.32 4.27
C LYS A 253 -19.38 -0.51 3.61
N ILE A 254 -19.05 0.59 2.94
CA ILE A 254 -20.03 1.43 2.20
C ILE A 254 -20.07 1.11 0.70
N GLY A 255 -19.49 -0.02 0.27
CA GLY A 255 -19.51 -0.45 -1.12
C GLY A 255 -18.52 0.29 -2.02
N VAL A 256 -17.47 0.91 -1.47
CA VAL A 256 -16.44 1.63 -2.23
C VAL A 256 -15.13 0.85 -2.28
N GLN A 257 -14.57 0.71 -3.48
CA GLN A 257 -13.21 0.24 -3.70
C GLN A 257 -12.26 1.43 -3.77
N LEU A 258 -11.30 1.48 -2.84
CA LEU A 258 -10.18 2.41 -2.95
C LEU A 258 -9.25 1.98 -4.09
N LYS A 259 -8.85 2.93 -4.94
CA LYS A 259 -7.85 2.70 -5.99
C LYS A 259 -6.51 2.27 -5.39
N ASP A 260 -6.10 2.95 -4.33
CA ASP A 260 -4.77 2.80 -3.76
C ASP A 260 -4.75 3.13 -2.24
N ASN A 261 -3.67 2.80 -1.55
CA ASN A 261 -3.35 3.27 -0.21
C ASN A 261 -2.35 4.44 -0.32
N VAL A 262 -2.87 5.65 -0.53
CA VAL A 262 -2.06 6.86 -0.69
C VAL A 262 -1.60 7.35 0.68
N ASN A 263 -0.60 6.67 1.24
CA ASN A 263 0.03 7.10 2.50
C ASN A 263 1.25 8.00 2.23
N GLY A 264 1.53 8.93 3.15
CA GLY A 264 2.60 9.91 2.96
C GLY A 264 4.01 9.30 2.90
N THR A 265 4.25 8.17 3.58
CA THR A 265 5.57 7.50 3.63
C THR A 265 5.92 6.80 2.32
N ASP A 266 4.94 6.21 1.64
CA ASP A 266 5.07 5.60 0.31
C ASP A 266 4.97 6.61 -0.83
N MET A 267 4.32 7.75 -0.61
CA MET A 267 4.24 8.82 -1.60
C MET A 267 5.57 9.57 -1.77
N LEU A 268 6.34 9.78 -0.69
CA LEU A 268 7.56 10.61 -0.72
C LEU A 268 8.59 10.20 -1.80
N PRO A 269 8.91 8.91 -2.03
CA PRO A 269 9.82 8.51 -3.11
C PRO A 269 9.34 8.90 -4.51
N TYR A 270 8.03 8.80 -4.78
CA TYR A 270 7.45 9.21 -6.06
C TYR A 270 7.45 10.73 -6.20
N LEU A 271 7.17 11.43 -5.09
CA LEU A 271 7.21 12.89 -5.01
C LEU A 271 8.62 13.43 -5.31
N CYS A 272 9.65 12.87 -4.68
CA CYS A 272 11.05 13.27 -4.92
C CYS A 272 11.45 13.04 -6.39
N LYS A 273 11.13 11.88 -6.97
CA LYS A 273 11.45 11.59 -8.39
C LYS A 273 10.74 12.56 -9.34
N ALA A 274 9.47 12.85 -9.09
CA ALA A 274 8.71 13.78 -9.92
C ALA A 274 9.21 15.23 -9.74
N ALA A 275 9.60 15.62 -8.52
CA ALA A 275 10.19 16.92 -8.25
C ALA A 275 11.54 17.10 -8.98
N VAL A 276 12.40 16.09 -8.97
CA VAL A 276 13.65 16.09 -9.78
C VAL A 276 13.33 16.26 -11.26
N ALA A 277 12.42 15.43 -11.80
CA ALA A 277 12.09 15.44 -13.22
C ALA A 277 11.48 16.78 -13.70
N LYS A 278 10.69 17.45 -12.86
CA LYS A 278 10.08 18.75 -13.17
C LYS A 278 10.92 19.94 -12.70
N GLY A 279 12.07 19.70 -12.07
CA GLY A 279 12.88 20.73 -11.45
C GLY A 279 12.07 21.58 -10.47
N LEU A 280 11.38 20.95 -9.52
CA LEU A 280 10.64 21.60 -8.43
C LEU A 280 11.39 21.47 -7.11
N SER A 281 11.26 22.48 -6.24
CA SER A 281 11.87 22.49 -4.91
C SER A 281 10.90 22.09 -3.80
N ILE A 282 11.44 21.51 -2.72
CA ILE A 282 10.67 21.08 -1.54
C ILE A 282 11.17 21.82 -0.29
N TYR A 283 10.25 22.29 0.56
CA TYR A 283 10.53 22.77 1.90
C TYR A 283 10.02 21.78 2.96
N LEU A 284 10.81 21.56 4.00
CA LEU A 284 10.50 20.62 5.08
C LEU A 284 10.24 21.35 6.40
N LEU A 285 8.99 21.42 6.85
CA LEU A 285 8.63 22.02 8.14
C LEU A 285 8.16 20.94 9.11
N GLY A 286 8.81 20.74 10.25
CA GLY A 286 8.29 19.84 11.27
C GLY A 286 9.32 18.93 11.94
N GLY A 287 8.82 18.01 12.77
CA GLY A 287 9.66 17.16 13.61
C GLY A 287 10.37 17.92 14.73
N LYS A 288 11.09 17.17 15.56
CA LYS A 288 11.97 17.72 16.60
C LYS A 288 13.14 18.50 15.97
N PRO A 289 13.82 19.38 16.73
CA PRO A 289 15.07 19.98 16.28
C PRO A 289 16.00 18.92 15.66
N SER A 290 16.66 19.28 14.55
CA SER A 290 17.48 18.42 13.67
C SER A 290 16.75 17.45 12.73
N ILE A 291 15.49 17.06 12.99
CA ILE A 291 14.82 16.00 12.20
C ILE A 291 14.54 16.42 10.76
N ALA A 292 14.03 17.64 10.54
CA ALA A 292 13.80 18.15 9.19
C ALA A 292 15.12 18.29 8.40
N LYS A 293 16.20 18.74 9.07
CA LYS A 293 17.53 18.89 8.46
C LYS A 293 18.15 17.54 8.08
N ALA A 294 18.09 16.55 8.96
CA ALA A 294 18.54 15.19 8.66
C ALA A 294 17.74 14.55 7.52
N THR A 295 16.42 14.78 7.49
CA THR A 295 15.56 14.34 6.39
C THR A 295 16.00 14.97 5.06
N ALA A 296 16.25 16.29 5.03
CA ALA A 296 16.74 16.98 3.83
C ALA A 296 18.04 16.35 3.29
N GLN A 297 19.02 16.12 4.18
CA GLN A 297 20.31 15.53 3.82
C GLN A 297 20.15 14.13 3.22
N ASN A 298 19.38 13.27 3.88
CA ASN A 298 19.16 11.90 3.42
C ASN A 298 18.41 11.85 2.08
N LEU A 299 17.42 12.74 1.88
CA LEU A 299 16.70 12.82 0.60
C LEU A 299 17.60 13.31 -0.54
N CYS A 300 18.44 14.32 -0.31
CA CYS A 300 19.40 14.78 -1.32
C CYS A 300 20.43 13.70 -1.69
N GLN A 301 20.88 12.89 -0.72
CA GLN A 301 21.76 11.75 -0.98
C GLN A 301 21.06 10.65 -1.79
N GLN A 302 19.79 10.36 -1.45
CA GLN A 302 19.02 9.29 -2.09
C GLN A 302 18.52 9.67 -3.50
N TYR A 303 18.26 10.95 -3.75
CA TYR A 303 17.73 11.46 -5.01
C TYR A 303 18.61 12.58 -5.56
N PRO A 304 19.69 12.23 -6.29
CA PRO A 304 20.55 13.22 -6.94
C PRO A 304 19.73 14.18 -7.82
N GLY A 305 19.97 15.48 -7.66
CA GLY A 305 19.24 16.55 -8.36
C GLY A 305 17.99 17.05 -7.60
N LEU A 306 17.61 16.45 -6.47
CA LEU A 306 16.51 16.96 -5.65
C LEU A 306 16.90 18.29 -5.00
N ARG A 307 16.05 19.30 -5.12
CA ARG A 307 16.27 20.62 -4.50
C ARG A 307 15.44 20.74 -3.23
N ILE A 308 16.11 20.73 -2.07
CA ILE A 308 15.50 21.14 -0.80
C ILE A 308 15.76 22.63 -0.60
N ALA A 309 14.71 23.44 -0.69
CA ALA A 309 14.79 24.91 -0.58
C ALA A 309 14.99 25.40 0.86
N GLY A 310 14.60 24.58 1.84
CA GLY A 310 14.83 24.86 3.25
C GLY A 310 14.24 23.79 4.16
N SER A 311 14.60 23.86 5.44
CA SER A 311 14.08 22.98 6.47
C SER A 311 14.01 23.69 7.81
N GLU A 312 12.92 23.51 8.56
CA GLU A 312 12.71 24.12 9.88
C GLU A 312 11.99 23.13 10.80
N HIS A 313 12.26 23.19 12.11
CA HIS A 313 11.60 22.29 13.06
C HIS A 313 10.15 22.69 13.35
N GLY A 314 9.33 21.75 13.83
CA GLY A 314 7.91 21.99 14.12
C GLY A 314 7.59 22.63 15.47
N TYR A 315 8.59 22.81 16.33
CA TYR A 315 8.43 23.33 17.70
C TYR A 315 8.75 24.83 17.76
N PHE A 316 7.87 25.66 17.21
CA PHE A 316 7.97 27.11 17.29
C PHE A 316 6.79 27.69 18.05
N GLU A 317 6.99 28.84 18.71
CA GLU A 317 5.91 29.55 19.39
C GLU A 317 4.84 30.00 18.40
N VAL A 318 3.57 30.06 18.83
CA VAL A 318 2.44 30.44 17.95
C VAL A 318 2.70 31.79 17.27
N ASN A 319 3.25 32.75 18.00
CA ASN A 319 3.59 34.10 17.51
C ASN A 319 4.72 34.11 16.48
N SER A 320 5.47 33.01 16.34
CA SER A 320 6.53 32.85 15.34
C SER A 320 6.05 32.26 14.02
N SER A 321 4.75 31.94 13.88
CA SER A 321 4.20 31.37 12.63
C SER A 321 4.48 32.24 11.41
N LEU A 322 4.32 33.56 11.52
CA LEU A 322 4.59 34.50 10.43
C LEU A 322 6.07 34.48 10.00
N LYS A 323 7.01 34.44 10.94
CA LYS A 323 8.45 34.34 10.65
C LYS A 323 8.79 33.03 9.93
N VAL A 324 8.13 31.93 10.29
CA VAL A 324 8.30 30.64 9.61
C VAL A 324 7.75 30.71 8.17
N ILE A 325 6.60 31.37 7.97
CA ILE A 325 6.00 31.57 6.64
C ILE A 325 6.88 32.47 5.77
N GLU A 326 7.47 33.53 6.34
CA GLU A 326 8.44 34.39 5.65
C GLU A 326 9.62 33.56 5.13
N LYS A 327 10.26 32.75 5.98
CA LYS A 327 11.34 31.84 5.56
C LYS A 327 10.91 30.87 4.45
N ILE A 328 9.70 30.30 4.55
CA ILE A 328 9.16 29.40 3.53
C ILE A 328 9.01 30.15 2.19
N ASN A 329 8.46 31.36 2.23
CA ASN A 329 8.21 32.17 1.04
C ASN A 329 9.51 32.70 0.41
N GLU A 330 10.48 33.14 1.21
CA GLU A 330 11.82 33.57 0.79
C GLU A 330 12.59 32.44 0.11
N SER A 331 12.41 31.20 0.56
CA SER A 331 13.03 30.02 -0.06
C SER A 331 12.52 29.71 -1.47
N GLN A 332 11.41 30.32 -1.88
CA GLN A 332 10.72 30.06 -3.15
C GLN A 332 10.43 28.57 -3.38
N ALA A 333 10.08 27.85 -2.31
CA ALA A 333 9.76 26.44 -2.40
C ALA A 333 8.48 26.21 -3.23
N ASP A 334 8.50 25.24 -4.14
CA ASP A 334 7.31 24.86 -4.89
C ASP A 334 6.35 24.01 -4.03
N ILE A 335 6.89 23.12 -3.20
CA ILE A 335 6.14 22.14 -2.40
C ILE A 335 6.53 22.27 -0.92
N LEU A 336 5.55 22.37 -0.03
CA LEU A 336 5.75 22.37 1.43
C LEU A 336 5.29 21.05 2.06
N LEU A 337 6.15 20.40 2.83
CA LEU A 337 5.80 19.23 3.63
C LEU A 337 5.79 19.60 5.12
N VAL A 338 4.63 19.47 5.78
CA VAL A 338 4.41 19.82 7.19
C VAL A 338 4.27 18.57 8.05
N ALA A 339 5.21 18.36 8.97
CA ALA A 339 5.36 17.20 9.85
C ALA A 339 5.25 17.60 11.35
N MET A 340 4.25 18.41 11.70
CA MET A 340 4.01 18.87 13.09
C MET A 340 3.11 17.92 13.90
N GLY A 341 2.52 16.93 13.24
CA GLY A 341 1.59 15.99 13.86
C GLY A 341 0.16 16.51 13.87
N SER A 342 -0.78 15.57 13.81
CA SER A 342 -2.21 15.85 13.81
C SER A 342 -2.74 15.96 15.25
N PRO A 343 -3.60 16.93 15.58
CA PRO A 343 -4.35 17.84 14.69
C PRO A 343 -3.67 19.18 14.36
N SER A 344 -2.49 19.46 14.93
CA SER A 344 -1.87 20.78 14.88
C SER A 344 -1.44 21.20 13.47
N GLN A 345 -0.94 20.27 12.66
CA GLN A 345 -0.48 20.54 11.30
C GLN A 345 -1.63 20.94 10.36
N GLU A 346 -2.79 20.28 10.46
CA GLU A 346 -3.93 20.59 9.61
C GLU A 346 -4.51 21.95 9.99
N LYS A 347 -4.63 22.22 11.31
CA LYS A 347 -5.04 23.54 11.81
C LYS A 347 -4.09 24.63 11.29
N TRP A 348 -2.78 24.45 11.46
CA TRP A 348 -1.79 25.44 11.05
C TRP A 348 -1.85 25.72 9.54
N LEU A 349 -1.98 24.67 8.71
CA LEU A 349 -2.10 24.83 7.27
C LEU A 349 -3.36 25.58 6.87
N ILE A 350 -4.53 25.22 7.38
CA ILE A 350 -5.78 25.93 7.05
C ILE A 350 -5.74 27.39 7.49
N GLN A 351 -5.16 27.69 8.66
CA GLN A 351 -5.07 29.06 9.17
C GLN A 351 -4.12 29.97 8.38
N HIS A 352 -3.16 29.41 7.65
CA HIS A 352 -2.10 30.18 6.98
C HIS A 352 -1.98 29.90 5.48
N ALA A 353 -2.88 29.10 4.90
CA ALA A 353 -2.84 28.71 3.48
C ALA A 353 -2.76 29.91 2.54
N ASP A 354 -3.46 30.99 2.86
CA ASP A 354 -3.53 32.20 2.05
C ASP A 354 -2.23 33.05 2.13
N LEU A 355 -1.35 32.79 3.10
CA LEU A 355 -0.05 33.45 3.26
C LEU A 355 1.12 32.65 2.66
N ILE A 356 0.92 31.36 2.39
CA ILE A 356 1.95 30.46 1.87
C ILE A 356 2.01 30.58 0.35
N LYS A 357 3.20 30.89 -0.20
CA LYS A 357 3.43 31.06 -1.65
C LYS A 357 3.81 29.76 -2.37
N CYS A 358 3.95 28.65 -1.66
CA CYS A 358 4.15 27.34 -2.27
C CYS A 358 2.93 26.96 -3.12
N ARG A 359 3.13 26.16 -4.17
CA ARG A 359 2.05 25.67 -5.02
C ARG A 359 1.17 24.65 -4.31
N THR A 360 1.78 23.86 -3.43
CA THR A 360 1.10 22.79 -2.68
C THR A 360 1.74 22.59 -1.32
N ALA A 361 0.92 22.40 -0.29
CA ALA A 361 1.33 22.06 1.06
C ALA A 361 0.64 20.77 1.52
N LEU A 362 1.41 19.86 2.13
CA LEU A 362 0.93 18.55 2.58
C LEU A 362 1.16 18.33 4.07
N ALA A 363 0.14 17.88 4.78
CA ALA A 363 0.22 17.48 6.18
C ALA A 363 0.72 16.03 6.33
N VAL A 364 2.03 15.82 6.40
CA VAL A 364 2.66 14.48 6.30
C VAL A 364 2.85 13.76 7.65
N GLY A 365 2.53 14.40 8.78
CA GLY A 365 2.59 13.76 10.09
C GLY A 365 4.00 13.28 10.47
N GLY A 366 4.14 12.01 10.88
CA GLY A 366 5.41 11.45 11.35
C GLY A 366 6.41 11.06 10.26
N LEU A 367 6.22 11.51 9.01
CA LEU A 367 7.03 11.13 7.85
C LEU A 367 8.53 11.31 8.08
N PHE A 368 8.93 12.45 8.65
CA PHE A 368 10.34 12.81 8.81
C PHE A 368 11.07 11.91 9.81
N ASP A 369 10.39 11.30 10.78
CA ASP A 369 11.04 10.35 11.70
C ASP A 369 11.62 9.14 10.95
N PHE A 370 10.99 8.71 9.86
CA PHE A 370 11.47 7.58 9.06
C PHE A 370 12.63 7.99 8.14
N TYR A 371 12.50 9.12 7.44
CA TYR A 371 13.49 9.54 6.45
C TYR A 371 14.70 10.26 7.07
N SER A 372 14.61 10.74 8.31
CA SER A 372 15.79 11.17 9.09
C SER A 372 16.63 9.99 9.60
N GLY A 373 16.12 8.75 9.54
CA GLY A 373 16.77 7.58 10.11
C GLY A 373 16.54 7.40 11.62
N ARG A 374 15.78 8.28 12.28
CA ARG A 374 15.47 8.18 13.71
C ARG A 374 14.66 6.93 14.05
N ILE A 375 13.70 6.57 13.20
CA ILE A 375 12.79 5.43 13.39
C ILE A 375 12.88 4.51 12.19
N SER A 376 13.06 3.23 12.45
CA SER A 376 13.12 2.23 11.38
C SER A 376 11.73 2.00 10.79
N ARG A 377 11.66 1.93 9.45
CA ARG A 377 10.41 1.58 8.76
C ARG A 377 10.05 0.12 9.00
N ALA A 378 8.75 -0.20 9.00
CA ALA A 378 8.30 -1.56 9.16
C ALA A 378 8.87 -2.49 8.07
N PRO A 379 9.31 -3.71 8.45
CA PRO A 379 9.69 -4.73 7.48
C PRO A 379 8.60 -4.93 6.43
N LEU A 380 9.01 -5.22 5.18
CA LEU A 380 8.07 -5.28 4.05
C LEU A 380 6.91 -6.26 4.32
N TRP A 381 7.19 -7.42 4.91
CA TRP A 381 6.15 -8.42 5.20
C TRP A 381 5.07 -7.90 6.14
N LEU A 382 5.41 -7.03 7.08
CA LEU A 382 4.45 -6.48 8.04
C LEU A 382 3.61 -5.35 7.41
N ARG A 383 4.22 -4.57 6.51
CA ARG A 383 3.49 -3.64 5.63
C ARG A 383 2.54 -4.40 4.70
N GLU A 384 3.00 -5.55 4.20
CA GLU A 384 2.27 -6.63 3.52
C GLU A 384 0.89 -6.93 4.12
N LEU A 385 0.89 -7.05 5.44
CA LEU A 385 -0.27 -7.43 6.22
C LEU A 385 -1.09 -6.22 6.69
N GLY A 386 -0.73 -5.00 6.29
CA GLY A 386 -1.33 -3.76 6.81
C GLY A 386 -1.06 -3.53 8.30
N MET A 387 -0.04 -4.19 8.85
CA MET A 387 0.31 -4.18 10.28
C MET A 387 1.46 -3.22 10.62
N GLU A 388 1.77 -2.26 9.74
CA GLU A 388 2.81 -1.25 9.97
C GLU A 388 2.61 -0.48 11.30
N TRP A 389 1.35 -0.33 11.72
CA TRP A 389 1.02 0.30 13.00
C TRP A 389 1.55 -0.49 14.22
N ILE A 390 1.64 -1.82 14.15
CA ILE A 390 2.22 -2.65 15.23
C ILE A 390 3.70 -2.32 15.40
N TRP A 391 4.43 -2.20 14.29
CA TRP A 391 5.84 -1.82 14.31
C TRP A 391 6.05 -0.42 14.90
N ARG A 392 5.15 0.53 14.59
CA ARG A 392 5.22 1.86 15.19
C ARG A 392 4.86 1.84 16.68
N LEU A 393 3.93 0.99 17.10
CA LEU A 393 3.59 0.81 18.51
C LEU A 393 4.76 0.20 19.30
N ILE A 394 5.44 -0.81 18.77
CA ILE A 394 6.61 -1.42 19.42
C ILE A 394 7.73 -0.39 19.63
N GLN A 395 7.96 0.49 18.64
CA GLN A 395 9.00 1.52 18.74
C GLN A 395 8.63 2.66 19.69
N GLU A 396 7.35 3.02 19.82
CA GLU A 396 6.88 4.12 20.67
C GLU A 396 5.61 3.74 21.47
N PRO A 397 5.68 2.77 22.40
CA PRO A 397 4.50 2.16 23.00
C PRO A 397 3.65 3.17 23.76
N LYS A 398 4.26 3.98 24.63
CA LYS A 398 3.57 5.00 25.43
C LYS A 398 2.87 6.05 24.55
N ALA A 399 3.58 6.56 23.53
CA ALA A 399 3.06 7.64 22.69
C ALA A 399 1.97 7.18 21.70
N LYS A 400 1.96 5.88 21.34
CA LYS A 400 1.07 5.35 20.31
C LYS A 400 -0.04 4.43 20.85
N PHE A 401 -0.01 4.10 22.14
CA PHE A 401 -1.00 3.23 22.78
C PHE A 401 -2.44 3.70 22.53
N THR A 402 -2.76 4.94 22.90
CA THR A 402 -4.11 5.51 22.73
C THR A 402 -4.55 5.49 21.26
N ARG A 403 -3.63 5.80 20.35
CA ARG A 403 -3.92 5.85 18.91
C ARG A 403 -4.27 4.48 18.34
N TYR A 404 -3.55 3.43 18.71
CA TYR A 404 -3.71 2.12 18.08
C TYR A 404 -4.53 1.14 18.91
N ILE A 405 -4.25 1.00 20.20
CA ILE A 405 -4.93 0.02 21.06
C ILE A 405 -6.35 0.45 21.39
N ILE A 406 -6.57 1.74 21.63
CA ILE A 406 -7.92 2.28 21.89
C ILE A 406 -8.56 2.77 20.58
N GLY A 407 -7.79 3.49 19.77
CA GLY A 407 -8.31 4.13 18.55
C GLY A 407 -8.74 3.16 17.45
N ASN A 408 -8.01 2.07 17.19
CA ASN A 408 -8.40 1.13 16.13
C ASN A 408 -9.70 0.39 16.46
N PRO A 409 -9.90 -0.21 17.66
CA PRO A 409 -11.17 -0.83 18.02
C PRO A 409 -12.33 0.15 18.02
N LEU A 410 -12.13 1.37 18.53
CA LEU A 410 -13.16 2.41 18.53
C LEU A 410 -13.58 2.78 17.10
N PHE A 411 -12.63 2.88 16.17
CA PHE A 411 -12.92 3.13 14.77
C PHE A 411 -13.70 1.98 14.12
N LEU A 412 -13.32 0.73 14.38
CA LEU A 412 -14.04 -0.44 13.87
C LEU A 412 -15.45 -0.52 14.45
N PHE A 413 -15.62 -0.23 15.74
CA PHE A 413 -16.93 -0.15 16.40
C PHE A 413 -17.82 0.90 15.73
N ARG A 414 -17.31 2.10 15.46
CA ARG A 414 -18.02 3.13 14.70
C ARG A 414 -18.39 2.68 13.28
N THR A 415 -17.48 1.96 12.62
CA THR A 415 -17.65 1.49 11.24
C THR A 415 -18.74 0.42 11.14
N PHE A 416 -18.69 -0.62 11.98
CA PHE A 416 -19.51 -1.82 11.81
C PHE A 416 -20.72 -1.88 12.75
N ILE A 417 -20.63 -1.32 13.96
CA ILE A 417 -21.71 -1.38 14.94
C ILE A 417 -22.58 -0.14 14.87
N LEU A 418 -21.97 1.05 14.89
CA LEU A 418 -22.73 2.30 14.81
C LEU A 418 -23.10 2.70 13.37
N ASN A 419 -22.59 1.99 12.35
CA ASN A 419 -22.78 2.28 10.92
C ASN A 419 -22.50 3.77 10.56
N GLN A 420 -21.52 4.40 11.21
CA GLN A 420 -21.18 5.81 10.99
C GLN A 420 -20.24 6.06 9.80
N ALA A 421 -19.93 5.00 9.03
CA ALA A 421 -19.00 5.11 7.90
C ALA A 421 -19.60 5.90 6.73
N SER A 422 -20.89 5.75 6.46
CA SER A 422 -21.64 6.43 5.39
C SER A 422 -21.94 7.89 5.70
#